data_AF-A0A443YPI9-F1
#
_entry.id   AF-A0A443YPI9-F1
#
_cell.length_a   1.000
_cell.length_b   1.000
_cell.length_c   1.000
_cell.angle_alpha   90.00
_cell.angle_beta   90.00
_cell.angle_gamma   90.00
#
_symmetry.space_group_name_H-M   'P 1'
#
loop_
_entity.id
_entity.type
_entity.pdbx_description
1 polymer ?
#
loop_
_entity_poly.entity_id
_entity_poly.type
_entity_poly.pdbx_seq_one_letter_code
_entity_poly.pdbx_strand_id
1 'polypeptide(L)' 'MEEEKDKNASSYAKYTGIAFQMMATIGIFAFIGYQIDKHQGIENFLFTAILGIVGVGASLYQVVRSLNRNKS' A
#
# COMPACT_ATOMS: atom_id res chain seq x y z
N MET A 1 36.85 -7.39 -5.57
CA MET A 1 35.76 -7.06 -4.63
C MET A 1 34.70 -6.29 -5.40
N GLU A 2 33.86 -6.94 -6.21
CA GLU A 2 32.81 -6.24 -7.00
C GLU A 2 31.46 -6.97 -7.06
N GLU A 3 31.27 -8.11 -6.39
CA GLU A 3 30.01 -8.89 -6.49
C GLU A 3 28.93 -8.59 -5.43
N GLU A 4 29.19 -7.74 -4.43
CA GLU A 4 28.20 -7.45 -3.35
C GLU A 4 27.28 -6.25 -3.62
N LYS A 5 27.61 -5.39 -4.60
CA LYS A 5 26.85 -4.16 -4.86
C LYS A 5 25.55 -4.40 -5.65
N ASP A 6 25.53 -5.41 -6.51
CA ASP A 6 24.44 -5.68 -7.44
C ASP A 6 23.18 -6.24 -6.74
N LYS A 7 23.38 -7.11 -5.75
CA LYS A 7 22.29 -7.73 -4.96
C LYS A 7 21.54 -6.70 -4.11
N ASN A 8 22.24 -5.69 -3.62
CA ASN A 8 21.67 -4.60 -2.82
C ASN A 8 20.95 -3.55 -3.69
N ALA A 9 21.51 -3.20 -4.84
CA ALA A 9 20.86 -2.29 -5.80
C ALA A 9 19.55 -2.88 -6.33
N SER A 10 19.54 -4.17 -6.67
CA SER A 10 18.33 -4.90 -7.07
C SER A 10 17.28 -4.93 -5.95
N SER A 11 17.71 -5.16 -4.70
CA SER A 11 16.82 -5.15 -3.54
C SER A 11 16.18 -3.77 -3.32
N TYR A 12 16.97 -2.70 -3.41
CA TYR A 12 16.48 -1.33 -3.24
C TYR A 12 15.46 -0.95 -4.33
N ALA A 13 15.74 -1.28 -5.59
CA ALA A 13 14.80 -1.10 -6.69
C ALA A 13 13.50 -1.89 -6.47
N LYS A 14 13.59 -3.11 -5.93
CA LYS A 14 12.45 -3.98 -5.59
C LYS A 14 11.58 -3.37 -4.48
N TYR A 15 12.19 -2.82 -3.43
CA TYR A 15 11.45 -2.13 -2.36
C TYR A 15 10.75 -0.87 -2.86
N THR A 16 11.41 -0.08 -3.70
CA THR A 16 10.79 1.11 -4.31
C THR A 16 9.60 0.74 -5.19
N GLY A 17 9.68 -0.36 -5.97
CA GLY A 17 8.56 -0.88 -6.75
C GLY A 17 7.37 -1.33 -5.88
N ILE A 18 7.64 -2.00 -4.76
CA ILE A 18 6.62 -2.39 -3.78
C ILE A 18 5.99 -1.15 -3.13
N ALA A 19 6.79 -0.16 -2.74
CA ALA A 19 6.30 1.09 -2.16
C ALA A 19 5.39 1.86 -3.13
N PHE A 20 5.76 1.91 -4.42
CA PHE A 20 4.92 2.50 -5.46
C PHE A 20 3.58 1.76 -5.62
N GLN A 21 3.61 0.43 -5.60
CA GLN A 21 2.41 -0.40 -5.66
C GLN A 21 1.50 -0.19 -4.44
N MET A 22 2.07 -0.07 -3.24
CA MET A 22 1.32 0.26 -2.02
C MET A 22 0.67 1.64 -2.12
N MET A 23 1.44 2.65 -2.57
CA MET A 23 0.97 4.03 -2.69
C MET A 23 -0.18 4.14 -3.69
N ALA A 24 -0.09 3.46 -4.83
CA ALA A 24 -1.16 3.37 -5.82
C ALA A 24 -2.42 2.71 -5.23
N THR A 25 -2.25 1.61 -4.49
CA THR A 25 -3.36 0.89 -3.84
C THR A 25 -4.06 1.77 -2.80
N ILE A 26 -3.30 2.42 -1.92
CA ILE A 26 -3.84 3.34 -0.90
C ILE A 26 -4.57 4.50 -1.56
N GLY A 27 -3.99 5.10 -2.61
CA GLY A 27 -4.60 6.19 -3.36
C GLY A 27 -5.94 5.79 -4.00
N ILE A 28 -6.02 4.60 -4.59
CA ILE A 28 -7.26 4.06 -5.16
C ILE A 28 -8.32 3.85 -4.07
N PHE A 29 -7.98 3.20 -2.97
CA PHE A 29 -8.91 2.97 -1.86
C PHE A 29 -9.39 4.28 -1.22
N ALA A 30 -8.49 5.25 -1.03
CA ALA A 30 -8.83 6.57 -0.52
C ALA A 30 -9.76 7.34 -1.47
N PHE A 31 -9.49 7.28 -2.78
CA PHE A 31 -10.32 7.94 -3.79
C PHE A 31 -11.72 7.29 -3.89
N ILE A 32 -11.80 5.97 -3.84
CA ILE A 32 -13.07 5.23 -3.81
C ILE A 32 -13.86 5.58 -2.55
N GLY A 33 -13.22 5.58 -1.38
CA GLY A 33 -13.85 5.98 -0.11
C GLY A 33 -14.39 7.41 -0.18
N TYR A 34 -13.59 8.34 -0.71
CA TYR A 34 -13.97 9.73 -0.87
C TYR A 34 -15.16 9.93 -1.83
N GLN A 35 -15.19 9.20 -2.95
CA GLN A 35 -16.32 9.24 -3.89
C GLN A 35 -17.59 8.72 -3.20
N ILE A 36 -17.51 7.60 -2.47
CA ILE A 36 -18.66 7.03 -1.75
C ILE A 36 -19.22 8.00 -0.71
N ASP A 37 -18.36 8.62 0.11
CA ASP A 37 -18.81 9.62 1.10
C ASP A 37 -19.47 10.83 0.43
N LYS A 38 -18.91 11.29 -0.70
CA LYS A 38 -19.47 12.41 -1.48
C LYS A 38 -20.84 12.05 -2.08
N HIS A 39 -21.01 10.83 -2.56
CA HIS A 39 -22.24 10.37 -3.18
C HIS A 39 -23.36 10.13 -2.14
N GLN A 40 -22.99 9.76 -0.92
CA GLN A 40 -23.92 9.55 0.20
C GLN A 40 -24.28 10.85 0.95
N GLY A 41 -23.60 11.97 0.67
CA GLY A 41 -23.84 13.25 1.37
C GLY A 41 -23.47 13.21 2.85
N ILE A 42 -22.62 12.27 3.25
CA ILE A 42 -22.21 12.08 4.65
C ILE A 42 -21.09 13.08 4.94
N GLU A 43 -21.43 14.22 5.56
CA GLU A 43 -20.45 15.25 5.96
C GLU A 43 -19.34 14.72 6.89
N ASN A 44 -19.58 13.59 7.55
CA ASN A 44 -18.69 13.01 8.56
C ASN A 44 -17.60 12.08 8.02
N PHE A 45 -17.49 11.92 6.69
CA PHE A 45 -16.46 11.08 6.04
C PHE A 45 -16.30 9.66 6.63
N LEU A 46 -17.39 9.06 7.13
CA LEU A 46 -17.33 7.82 7.89
C LEU A 46 -16.90 6.63 7.02
N PHE A 47 -17.32 6.57 5.76
CA PHE A 47 -16.90 5.50 4.87
C PHE A 47 -15.44 5.63 4.47
N THR A 48 -14.95 6.84 4.18
CA THR A 48 -13.53 7.09 3.92
C THR A 48 -12.68 6.76 5.14
N ALA A 49 -13.13 7.08 6.35
CA ALA A 49 -12.43 6.74 7.57
C ALA A 49 -12.33 5.22 7.77
N ILE A 50 -13.44 4.49 7.64
CA ILE A 50 -13.47 3.02 7.79
C ILE A 50 -12.68 2.34 6.66
N LEU A 51 -12.92 2.69 5.40
CA LEU A 51 -12.19 2.15 4.25
C LEU A 51 -10.70 2.53 4.29
N GLY A 52 -10.38 3.71 4.80
CA GLY A 52 -9.00 4.16 5.01
C GLY A 52 -8.29 3.30 6.05
N ILE A 53 -8.88 3.10 7.23
CA ILE A 53 -8.32 2.25 8.29
C ILE A 53 -8.19 0.80 7.80
N VAL A 54 -9.22 0.26 7.15
CA VAL A 54 -9.21 -1.10 6.60
C VAL A 54 -8.19 -1.22 5.46
N GLY A 55 -8.11 -0.25 4.57
CA GLY A 55 -7.17 -0.23 3.44
C GLY A 55 -5.71 -0.12 3.90
N VAL A 56 -5.43 0.73 4.89
CA VAL A 56 -4.10 0.85 5.51
C VAL A 56 -3.73 -0.45 6.20
N GLY A 57 -4.62 -1.01 7.04
CA GLY A 57 -4.40 -2.27 7.73
C GLY A 57 -4.21 -3.45 6.78
N ALA A 58 -5.02 -3.54 5.72
CA ALA A 58 -4.91 -4.55 4.69
C ALA A 58 -3.59 -4.41 3.91
N SER A 59 -3.19 -3.19 3.51
CA SER A 59 -1.94 -2.98 2.76
C SER A 59 -0.71 -3.34 3.59
N LEU A 60 -0.69 -2.95 4.88
CA LEU A 60 0.37 -3.31 5.81
C LEU A 60 0.43 -4.82 6.00
N TYR A 61 -0.72 -5.48 6.20
CA TYR A 61 -0.77 -6.93 6.30
C TYR A 61 -0.25 -7.61 5.03
N GLN A 62 -0.68 -7.14 3.85
CA GLN A 62 -0.27 -7.71 2.57
C GLN A 62 1.24 -7.58 2.36
N VAL A 63 1.83 -6.45 2.76
CA VAL A 63 3.25 -6.17 2.58
C VAL A 63 4.09 -6.92 3.58
N VAL A 64 3.72 -6.92 4.87
CA VAL A 64 4.38 -7.75 5.89
C VAL A 64 4.33 -9.22 5.49
N ARG A 65 3.18 -9.70 5.02
CA ARG A 65 3.03 -11.06 4.52
C ARG A 65 3.84 -11.33 3.26
N SER A 66 3.89 -10.39 2.32
CA SER A 66 4.66 -10.50 1.07
C SER A 66 6.16 -10.59 1.37
N LEU A 67 6.66 -9.73 2.25
CA LEU A 67 8.06 -9.74 2.70
C LEU A 67 8.39 -11.03 3.46
N ASN A 68 7.50 -11.53 4.31
CA ASN A 68 7.72 -12.77 5.05
C ASN A 68 7.62 -14.03 4.16
N ARG A 69 6.86 -13.97 3.05
CA ARG A 69 6.70 -15.09 2.10
C ARG A 69 7.81 -15.12 1.03
N ASN A 70 8.50 -14.02 0.79
CA ASN A 70 9.62 -13.92 -0.18
C ASN A 70 10.94 -14.50 0.35
N LYS A 71 10.88 -15.27 1.45
CA LYS A 71 12.01 -15.97 2.08
C LYS A 71 11.98 -17.49 1.83
N SER A 72 11.34 -17.92 0.75
CA SER A 72 11.26 -19.33 0.33
C SER A 72 11.75 -19.52 -1.10
#